data_AF-E6UFR8-F1
#
_entry.id   AF-E6UFR8-F1
#
_cell.length_a   1.000
_cell.length_b   1.000
_cell.length_c   1.000
_cell.angle_alpha   90.00
_cell.angle_beta   90.00
_cell.angle_gamma   90.00
#
_symmetry.space_group_name_H-M   'P 1'
#
loop_
_entity.id
_entity.type
_entity.pdbx_description
1 polymer ?
#
loop_
_entity_poly.entity_id
_entity_poly.type
_entity_poly.pdbx_seq_one_letter_code
_entity_poly.pdbx_strand_id
1 'polypeptide(L)'
;MKYNRKTALIYGLLKGLQTEFFGIFVMLFFWAVSKAMGIFANLMFGFTGLMCVVCIIADYGMKEGGKAANADTLHGDDVGRKFGLKTGLIAMLPFALTAVILAVSKFSGAFDFLAIFKIANACLFPVMDIFAHSADIKDMSPAVFLLILPYLGLFPLSAYIGFRWGYDKVDLKDKLVYKNK
;
A
#
# COMPACT_ATOMS: atom_id res chain seq x y z
N MET A 1 -7.97 26.18 11.63
CA MET A 1 -8.45 26.00 10.24
C MET A 1 -9.31 24.74 10.19
N LYS A 2 -10.44 24.77 9.50
CA LYS A 2 -11.28 23.57 9.32
C LYS A 2 -10.53 22.45 8.61
N TYR A 3 -10.79 21.21 8.98
CA TYR A 3 -10.17 20.04 8.37
C TYR A 3 -10.64 19.86 6.92
N ASN A 4 -9.70 19.91 5.97
CA ASN A 4 -10.02 19.73 4.56
C ASN A 4 -9.98 18.27 4.15
N ARG A 5 -11.14 17.61 4.23
CA ARG A 5 -11.32 16.20 3.86
C ARG A 5 -10.94 15.91 2.40
N LYS A 6 -11.25 16.83 1.46
CA LYS A 6 -10.95 16.63 0.02
C LYS A 6 -9.44 16.60 -0.22
N THR A 7 -8.73 17.58 0.35
CA THR A 7 -7.28 17.65 0.25
C THR A 7 -6.62 16.43 0.87
N ALA A 8 -7.11 15.94 2.02
CA ALA A 8 -6.62 14.71 2.61
C ALA A 8 -6.78 13.52 1.64
N LEU A 9 -7.96 13.31 1.04
CA LEU A 9 -8.16 12.20 0.10
C LEU A 9 -7.22 12.28 -1.12
N ILE A 10 -7.01 13.47 -1.68
CA ILE A 10 -6.06 13.69 -2.80
C ILE A 10 -4.63 13.33 -2.36
N TYR A 11 -4.21 13.78 -1.18
CA TYR A 11 -2.89 13.39 -0.66
C TYR A 11 -2.80 11.90 -0.37
N GLY A 12 -3.88 11.24 0.05
CA GLY A 12 -3.93 9.78 0.19
C GLY A 12 -3.64 9.06 -1.13
N LEU A 13 -4.27 9.51 -2.23
CA LEU A 13 -3.99 9.01 -3.58
C LEU A 13 -2.51 9.22 -3.97
N LEU A 14 -1.99 10.43 -3.76
CA LEU A 14 -0.60 10.76 -4.04
C LEU A 14 0.38 9.90 -3.23
N LYS A 15 0.04 9.55 -1.99
CA LYS A 15 0.86 8.66 -1.15
C LYS A 15 0.81 7.21 -1.62
N GLY A 16 -0.32 6.76 -2.14
CA GLY A 16 -0.41 5.50 -2.89
C GLY A 16 0.57 5.47 -4.06
N LEU A 17 0.53 6.49 -4.93
CA LEU A 17 1.46 6.60 -6.07
C LEU A 17 2.93 6.75 -5.64
N GLN A 18 3.20 7.51 -4.58
CA GLN A 18 4.55 7.64 -4.01
C GLN A 18 5.09 6.29 -3.55
N THR A 19 4.23 5.42 -3.03
CA THR A 19 4.62 4.08 -2.59
C THR A 19 5.16 3.26 -3.75
N GLU A 20 4.48 3.24 -4.89
CA GLU A 20 4.99 2.54 -6.08
C GLU A 20 6.25 3.19 -6.65
N PHE A 21 6.37 4.51 -6.57
CA PHE A 21 7.62 5.17 -6.95
C PHE A 21 8.81 4.63 -6.14
N PHE A 22 8.65 4.40 -4.83
CA PHE A 22 9.64 3.67 -4.04
C PHE A 22 9.75 2.20 -4.41
N GLY A 23 8.63 1.55 -4.72
CA GLY A 23 8.57 0.18 -5.23
C GLY A 23 9.42 -0.04 -6.50
N ILE A 24 9.49 0.94 -7.39
CA ILE A 24 10.36 0.88 -8.58
C ILE A 24 11.83 0.73 -8.18
N PHE A 25 12.30 1.43 -7.15
CA PHE A 25 13.68 1.24 -6.66
C PHE A 25 13.88 -0.17 -6.12
N VAL A 26 12.93 -0.67 -5.31
CA VAL A 26 12.96 -2.06 -4.80
C VAL A 26 13.04 -3.06 -5.95
N MET A 27 12.25 -2.85 -7.01
CA MET A 27 12.26 -3.67 -8.22
C MET A 27 13.60 -3.62 -8.96
N LEU A 28 14.19 -2.43 -9.14
CA LEU A 28 15.48 -2.27 -9.81
C LEU A 28 16.61 -2.97 -9.05
N PHE A 29 16.65 -2.84 -7.72
CA PHE A 29 17.62 -3.56 -6.89
C PHE A 29 17.36 -5.07 -6.91
N PHE A 30 16.10 -5.49 -6.90
CA PHE A 30 15.74 -6.90 -7.06
C PHE A 30 16.30 -7.46 -8.38
N TRP A 31 16.12 -6.77 -9.50
CA TRP A 31 16.69 -7.20 -10.79
C TRP A 31 18.22 -7.29 -10.77
N ALA A 32 18.90 -6.36 -10.12
CA ALA A 32 20.35 -6.38 -10.00
C ALA A 32 20.87 -7.58 -9.19
N VAL A 33 20.12 -8.01 -8.15
CA VAL A 33 20.59 -8.99 -7.16
C VAL A 33 19.97 -10.39 -7.34
N SER A 34 18.83 -10.49 -8.02
CA SER A 34 18.04 -11.73 -8.19
C SER A 34 18.86 -12.89 -8.74
N LYS A 35 19.75 -12.65 -9.72
CA LYS A 35 20.61 -13.70 -10.29
C LYS A 35 21.62 -14.29 -9.30
N ALA A 36 22.05 -13.50 -8.30
CA ALA A 36 23.03 -13.94 -7.31
C ALA A 36 22.40 -14.69 -6.13
N MET A 37 21.18 -14.33 -5.75
CA MET A 37 20.53 -14.85 -4.52
C MET A 37 19.30 -15.75 -4.81
N GLY A 38 18.85 -15.84 -6.06
CA GLY A 38 17.68 -16.63 -6.44
C GLY A 38 16.43 -16.27 -5.63
N ILE A 39 15.70 -17.30 -5.18
CA ILE A 39 14.46 -17.17 -4.39
C ILE A 39 14.60 -16.29 -3.14
N PHE A 40 15.80 -16.25 -2.53
CA PHE A 40 16.02 -15.44 -1.34
C PHE A 40 15.87 -13.94 -1.66
N ALA A 41 16.24 -13.49 -2.86
CA ALA A 41 15.98 -12.12 -3.30
C ALA A 41 14.47 -11.85 -3.37
N ASN A 42 13.68 -12.78 -3.90
CA ASN A 42 12.23 -12.60 -4.03
C ASN A 42 11.56 -12.38 -2.67
N LEU A 43 11.96 -13.16 -1.66
CA LEU A 43 11.45 -13.03 -0.30
C LEU A 43 11.88 -11.71 0.37
N MET A 44 13.18 -11.39 0.31
CA MET A 44 13.72 -10.19 0.95
C MET A 44 13.20 -8.89 0.32
N PHE A 45 13.25 -8.79 -1.00
CA PHE A 45 12.76 -7.61 -1.72
C PHE A 45 11.23 -7.57 -1.75
N GLY A 46 10.57 -8.72 -1.74
CA GLY A 46 9.11 -8.80 -1.61
C GLY A 46 8.65 -8.26 -0.26
N PHE A 47 9.28 -8.69 0.82
CA PHE A 47 9.02 -8.14 2.15
C PHE A 47 9.30 -6.64 2.22
N THR A 48 10.44 -6.19 1.67
CA THR A 48 10.80 -4.77 1.59
C THR A 48 9.72 -3.96 0.85
N GLY A 49 9.24 -4.44 -0.30
CA GLY A 49 8.21 -3.79 -1.09
C GLY A 49 6.88 -3.65 -0.34
N LEU A 50 6.44 -4.71 0.35
CA LEU A 50 5.25 -4.68 1.21
C LEU A 50 5.42 -3.72 2.40
N MET A 51 6.60 -3.68 3.01
CA MET A 51 6.91 -2.77 4.11
C MET A 51 6.94 -1.30 3.65
N CYS A 52 7.37 -1.01 2.42
CA CYS A 52 7.28 0.34 1.86
C CYS A 52 5.83 0.84 1.87
N VAL A 53 4.87 0.00 1.47
CA VAL A 53 3.42 0.33 1.53
C VAL A 53 3.01 0.65 2.96
N VAL A 54 3.30 -0.27 3.89
CA VAL A 54 2.89 -0.11 5.28
C VAL A 54 3.48 1.16 5.88
N CYS A 55 4.78 1.39 5.73
CA CYS A 55 5.47 2.52 6.34
C CYS A 55 5.01 3.86 5.78
N ILE A 56 4.90 4.00 4.45
CA ILE A 56 4.55 5.27 3.80
C ILE A 56 3.10 5.63 4.10
N ILE A 57 2.19 4.67 3.97
CA ILE A 57 0.76 4.90 4.16
C ILE A 57 0.44 5.07 5.66
N ALA A 58 1.07 4.32 6.56
CA ALA A 58 0.89 4.50 8.00
C ALA A 58 1.47 5.83 8.49
N ASP A 59 2.66 6.26 8.03
CA ASP A 59 3.23 7.58 8.36
C ASP A 59 2.31 8.72 7.93
N TYR A 60 1.82 8.65 6.69
CA TYR A 60 0.81 9.58 6.20
C TYR A 60 -0.46 9.56 7.06
N GLY A 61 -0.97 8.35 7.37
CA GLY A 61 -2.12 8.15 8.25
C GLY A 61 -1.93 8.84 9.59
N MET A 62 -0.80 8.61 10.28
CA MET A 62 -0.49 9.22 11.57
C MET A 62 -0.50 10.74 11.52
N LYS A 63 0.16 11.33 10.51
CA LYS A 63 0.23 12.79 10.35
C LYS A 63 -1.15 13.39 10.12
N GLU A 64 -1.98 12.75 9.30
CA GLU A 64 -3.35 13.21 9.05
C GLU A 64 -4.29 12.98 10.23
N GLY A 65 -4.14 11.87 10.94
CA GLY A 65 -4.88 11.57 12.17
C GLY A 65 -4.66 12.65 13.23
N GLY A 66 -3.41 13.09 13.43
CA GLY A 66 -3.08 14.16 14.37
C GLY A 66 -3.70 15.51 13.98
N LYS A 67 -3.72 15.84 12.68
CA LYS A 67 -4.41 17.03 12.18
C LYS A 67 -5.92 16.96 12.39
N ALA A 68 -6.53 15.81 12.12
CA ALA A 68 -7.95 15.59 12.32
C ALA A 68 -8.34 15.71 13.81
N ALA A 69 -7.57 15.12 14.73
CA ALA A 69 -7.83 15.25 16.16
C ALA A 69 -7.75 16.70 16.65
N ASN A 70 -6.79 17.47 16.16
CA ASN A 70 -6.70 18.89 16.50
C ASN A 70 -7.88 19.69 15.93
N ALA A 71 -8.34 19.38 14.71
CA ALA A 71 -9.51 20.04 14.13
C ALA A 71 -10.80 19.68 14.88
N ASP A 72 -10.99 18.42 15.26
CA ASP A 72 -12.16 17.99 16.05
C ASP A 72 -12.17 18.65 17.43
N THR A 73 -11.00 18.77 18.08
CA THR A 73 -10.87 19.39 19.41
C THR A 73 -11.06 20.91 19.36
N LEU A 74 -10.46 21.60 18.37
CA LEU A 74 -10.45 23.07 18.32
C LEU A 74 -11.63 23.67 17.56
N HIS A 75 -12.25 22.90 16.65
CA HIS A 75 -13.26 23.41 15.72
C HIS A 75 -14.54 22.56 15.65
N GLY A 76 -14.57 21.37 16.26
CA GLY A 76 -15.76 20.52 16.27
C GLY A 76 -16.12 19.92 14.91
N ASP A 77 -15.13 19.67 14.05
CA ASP A 77 -15.32 19.25 12.63
C ASP A 77 -15.78 17.77 12.45
N ASP A 78 -15.94 17.02 13.54
CA ASP A 78 -16.35 15.59 13.62
C ASP A 78 -15.84 14.72 12.47
N VAL A 79 -14.52 14.71 12.29
CA VAL A 79 -13.83 13.91 11.26
C VAL A 79 -13.82 12.43 11.67
N GLY A 80 -13.43 12.17 12.93
CA GLY A 80 -13.42 10.85 13.53
C GLY A 80 -12.37 9.86 12.99
N ARG A 81 -12.06 8.84 13.80
CA ARG A 81 -11.00 7.85 13.54
C ARG A 81 -11.18 7.03 12.26
N LYS A 82 -12.44 6.80 11.84
CA LYS A 82 -12.77 5.96 10.68
C LYS A 82 -12.38 6.62 9.35
N PHE A 83 -12.07 7.91 9.35
CA PHE A 83 -11.64 8.62 8.15
C PHE A 83 -10.35 8.03 7.55
N GLY A 84 -9.47 7.45 8.38
CA GLY A 84 -8.27 6.73 7.92
C GLY A 84 -8.55 5.55 6.98
N LEU A 85 -9.69 4.86 7.15
CA LEU A 85 -10.09 3.81 6.19
C LEU A 85 -10.41 4.42 4.81
N LYS A 86 -11.08 5.58 4.79
CA LYS A 86 -11.45 6.25 3.54
C LYS A 86 -10.21 6.74 2.79
N THR A 87 -9.22 7.30 3.48
CA THR A 87 -7.98 7.74 2.85
C THR A 87 -7.18 6.56 2.29
N GLY A 88 -7.11 5.44 3.01
CA GLY A 88 -6.45 4.24 2.50
C GLY A 88 -7.20 3.54 1.35
N LEU A 89 -8.54 3.55 1.34
CA LEU A 89 -9.33 3.08 0.20
C LEU A 89 -9.06 3.91 -1.06
N ILE A 90 -8.94 5.23 -0.92
CA ILE A 90 -8.57 6.10 -2.04
C ILE A 90 -7.14 5.82 -2.51
N ALA A 91 -6.19 5.62 -1.59
CA ALA A 91 -4.81 5.26 -1.92
C ALA A 91 -4.72 3.92 -2.70
N MET A 92 -5.62 2.99 -2.42
CA MET A 92 -5.71 1.67 -3.07
C MET A 92 -6.25 1.73 -4.51
N LEU A 93 -7.01 2.77 -4.90
CA LEU A 93 -7.77 2.79 -6.15
C LEU A 93 -6.94 2.53 -7.42
N PRO A 94 -5.76 3.16 -7.63
CA PRO A 94 -4.96 2.91 -8.82
C PRO A 94 -4.57 1.43 -8.95
N PHE A 95 -4.23 0.79 -7.82
CA PHE A 95 -3.79 -0.60 -7.77
C PHE A 95 -4.96 -1.56 -7.99
N ALA A 96 -6.11 -1.28 -7.38
CA ALA A 96 -7.33 -2.04 -7.62
C ALA A 96 -7.75 -1.97 -9.10
N LEU A 97 -7.63 -0.80 -9.74
CA LEU A 97 -7.89 -0.63 -11.17
C LEU A 97 -6.96 -1.52 -12.01
N THR A 98 -5.64 -1.50 -11.75
CA THR A 98 -4.70 -2.36 -12.49
C THR A 98 -4.97 -3.85 -12.27
N ALA A 99 -5.43 -4.26 -11.08
CA ALA A 99 -5.80 -5.64 -10.78
C ALA A 99 -7.04 -6.10 -11.56
N VAL A 100 -8.04 -5.23 -11.70
CA VAL A 100 -9.23 -5.50 -12.52
C VAL A 100 -8.83 -5.64 -14.00
N ILE A 101 -7.97 -4.76 -14.50
CA ILE A 101 -7.48 -4.85 -15.88
C ILE A 101 -6.71 -6.16 -16.11
N LEU A 102 -5.87 -6.59 -15.16
CA LEU A 102 -5.19 -7.89 -15.22
C LEU A 102 -6.17 -9.06 -15.24
N ALA A 103 -7.21 -9.02 -14.40
CA ALA A 103 -8.24 -10.05 -14.40
C ALA A 103 -8.95 -10.13 -15.76
N VAL A 104 -9.38 -8.99 -16.30
CA VAL A 104 -10.00 -8.91 -17.64
C VAL A 104 -9.04 -9.44 -18.71
N SER A 105 -7.77 -9.06 -18.66
CA SER A 105 -6.73 -9.56 -19.57
C SER A 105 -6.60 -11.10 -19.52
N LYS A 106 -6.56 -11.70 -18.32
CA LYS A 106 -6.47 -13.17 -18.16
C LYS A 106 -7.73 -13.90 -18.62
N PHE A 107 -8.92 -13.39 -18.31
CA PHE A 107 -10.19 -14.08 -18.61
C PHE A 107 -10.69 -13.84 -20.04
N SER A 108 -10.41 -12.68 -20.63
CA SER A 108 -10.81 -12.39 -22.01
C SER A 108 -9.83 -12.92 -23.05
N GLY A 109 -8.54 -13.03 -22.70
CA GLY A 109 -7.48 -13.38 -23.65
C GLY A 109 -7.25 -12.34 -24.75
N ALA A 110 -7.86 -11.16 -24.66
CA ALA A 110 -7.85 -10.15 -25.71
C ALA A 110 -6.52 -9.38 -25.82
N PHE A 111 -5.78 -9.26 -24.71
CA PHE A 111 -4.49 -8.58 -24.64
C PHE A 111 -3.68 -9.10 -23.45
N ASP A 112 -2.36 -8.94 -23.48
CA ASP A 112 -1.46 -9.27 -22.36
C ASP A 112 -1.15 -8.02 -21.53
N PHE A 113 -1.58 -8.01 -20.27
CA PHE A 113 -1.34 -6.93 -19.32
C PHE A 113 -0.34 -7.28 -18.23
N LEU A 114 0.19 -8.49 -18.19
CA LEU A 114 0.98 -8.96 -17.05
C LEU A 114 2.26 -8.15 -16.85
N ALA A 115 3.00 -7.86 -17.92
CA ALA A 115 4.20 -7.06 -17.85
C ALA A 115 3.94 -5.63 -17.35
N ILE A 116 2.85 -5.01 -17.81
CA ILE A 116 2.45 -3.65 -17.40
C ILE A 116 2.00 -3.68 -15.93
N PHE A 117 1.22 -4.68 -15.54
CA PHE A 117 0.77 -4.85 -14.16
C PHE A 117 1.94 -4.96 -13.18
N LYS A 118 2.95 -5.75 -13.54
CA LYS A 118 4.19 -5.93 -12.79
C LYS A 118 4.93 -4.62 -12.53
N ILE A 119 5.02 -3.75 -13.53
CA ILE A 119 5.69 -2.45 -13.42
C ILE A 119 4.82 -1.45 -12.65
N ALA A 120 3.51 -1.45 -12.89
CA ALA A 120 2.57 -0.56 -12.21
C ALA A 120 2.38 -0.90 -10.72
N ASN A 121 2.68 -2.14 -10.33
CA ASN A 121 2.65 -2.64 -8.95
C ASN A 121 4.05 -3.15 -8.55
N ALA A 122 5.06 -2.30 -8.73
CA ALA A 122 6.46 -2.59 -8.49
C ALA A 122 6.74 -3.04 -7.04
N CYS A 123 5.98 -2.53 -6.06
CA CYS A 123 6.05 -2.99 -4.67
C CYS A 123 5.71 -4.49 -4.50
N LEU A 124 4.87 -5.05 -5.39
CA LEU A 124 4.45 -6.45 -5.37
C LEU A 124 5.33 -7.31 -6.31
N PHE A 125 6.15 -6.70 -7.16
CA PHE A 125 6.91 -7.38 -8.21
C PHE A 125 7.74 -8.58 -7.72
N PRO A 126 8.58 -8.46 -6.68
CA PRO A 126 9.45 -9.58 -6.28
C PRO A 126 8.65 -10.79 -5.75
N VAL A 127 7.48 -10.55 -5.17
CA VAL A 127 6.56 -11.60 -4.71
C VAL A 127 5.85 -12.25 -5.91
N MET A 128 5.39 -11.45 -6.87
CA MET A 128 4.77 -11.97 -8.10
C MET A 128 5.72 -12.81 -8.93
N ASP A 129 6.99 -12.42 -8.98
CA ASP A 129 8.01 -13.12 -9.76
C ASP A 129 8.09 -14.60 -9.36
N ILE A 130 7.83 -14.96 -8.10
CA ILE A 130 7.77 -16.37 -7.62
C ILE A 130 6.69 -17.18 -8.36
N PHE A 131 5.52 -16.59 -8.63
CA PHE A 131 4.34 -17.28 -9.17
C PHE A 131 4.11 -17.01 -10.66
N ALA A 132 4.84 -16.05 -11.22
CA ALA A 132 4.78 -15.65 -12.61
C ALA A 132 6.18 -15.17 -13.03
N HIS A 133 7.10 -16.10 -13.28
CA HIS A 133 8.46 -15.76 -13.74
C HIS A 133 8.44 -15.23 -15.19
N SER A 134 7.43 -15.63 -15.97
CA SER A 134 7.24 -15.19 -17.36
C SER A 134 6.61 -13.80 -17.45
N ALA A 135 6.83 -13.12 -18.57
CA ALA A 135 6.11 -11.90 -18.93
C ALA A 135 4.76 -12.21 -19.61
N ASP A 136 4.55 -13.46 -20.07
CA ASP A 136 3.33 -13.88 -20.76
C ASP A 136 2.24 -14.25 -19.76
N ILE A 137 1.06 -13.65 -19.92
CA ILE A 137 -0.10 -13.91 -19.07
C ILE A 137 -0.60 -15.36 -19.14
N LYS A 138 -0.30 -16.10 -20.22
CA LYS A 138 -0.68 -17.50 -20.37
C LYS A 138 -0.02 -18.39 -19.31
N ASP A 139 1.24 -18.11 -19.01
CA ASP A 139 2.05 -18.84 -18.03
C ASP A 139 1.76 -18.42 -16.58
N MET A 140 0.94 -17.37 -16.38
CA MET A 140 0.59 -16.89 -15.05
C MET A 140 -0.34 -17.85 -14.31
N SER A 141 0.08 -18.31 -13.14
CA SER A 141 -0.76 -19.06 -12.21
C SER A 141 -1.93 -18.19 -11.70
N PRO A 142 -3.17 -18.72 -11.62
CA PRO A 142 -4.30 -18.02 -10.98
C PRO A 142 -4.04 -17.65 -9.52
N ALA A 143 -3.08 -18.30 -8.85
CA ALA A 143 -2.67 -17.97 -7.48
C ALA A 143 -2.18 -16.52 -7.32
N VAL A 144 -1.75 -15.85 -8.38
CA VAL A 144 -1.37 -14.42 -8.36
C VAL A 144 -2.53 -13.55 -7.85
N PHE A 145 -3.78 -13.88 -8.17
CA PHE A 145 -4.93 -13.13 -7.67
C PHE A 145 -5.11 -13.24 -6.15
N LEU A 146 -4.69 -14.35 -5.54
CA LEU A 146 -4.70 -14.53 -4.09
C LEU A 146 -3.66 -13.65 -3.39
N LEU A 147 -2.60 -13.22 -4.09
CA LEU A 147 -1.56 -12.32 -3.57
C LEU A 147 -1.96 -10.85 -3.69
N ILE A 148 -2.74 -10.51 -4.72
CA ILE A 148 -3.21 -9.15 -4.96
C ILE A 148 -4.18 -8.71 -3.85
N LEU A 149 -5.07 -9.60 -3.39
CA LEU A 149 -6.04 -9.26 -2.35
C LEU A 149 -5.41 -8.76 -1.03
N PRO A 150 -4.47 -9.49 -0.38
CA PRO A 150 -3.81 -9.00 0.81
C PRO A 150 -2.97 -7.76 0.53
N TYR A 151 -2.34 -7.65 -0.65
CA TYR A 151 -1.61 -6.45 -1.07
C TYR A 151 -2.52 -5.21 -1.08
N LEU A 152 -3.66 -5.28 -1.75
CA LEU A 152 -4.66 -4.20 -1.77
C LEU A 152 -5.16 -3.88 -0.35
N GLY A 153 -5.35 -4.90 0.49
CA GLY A 153 -5.75 -4.74 1.88
C GLY A 153 -4.74 -3.97 2.74
N LEU A 154 -3.45 -3.97 2.40
CA LEU A 154 -2.43 -3.23 3.15
C LEU A 154 -2.67 -1.71 3.14
N PHE A 155 -3.21 -1.15 2.06
CA PHE A 155 -3.47 0.29 1.94
C PHE A 155 -4.51 0.80 2.96
N PRO A 156 -5.77 0.31 2.99
CA PRO A 156 -6.75 0.73 3.98
C PRO A 156 -6.35 0.34 5.42
N LEU A 157 -5.69 -0.80 5.61
CA LEU A 157 -5.28 -1.26 6.93
C LEU A 157 -4.20 -0.35 7.54
N SER A 158 -3.12 -0.10 6.81
CA SER A 158 -2.02 0.77 7.26
C SER A 158 -2.48 2.20 7.48
N ALA A 159 -3.31 2.73 6.58
CA ALA A 159 -3.88 4.07 6.72
C ALA A 159 -4.76 4.17 7.96
N TYR A 160 -5.62 3.18 8.21
CA TYR A 160 -6.49 3.16 9.39
C TYR A 160 -5.71 3.08 10.70
N ILE A 161 -4.75 2.16 10.79
CA ILE A 161 -3.92 1.99 11.99
C ILE A 161 -3.13 3.28 12.26
N GLY A 162 -2.43 3.79 11.25
CA GLY A 162 -1.67 5.04 11.36
C GLY A 162 -2.57 6.20 11.77
N PHE A 163 -3.70 6.39 11.08
CA PHE A 163 -4.64 7.47 11.39
C PHE A 163 -5.19 7.37 12.80
N ARG A 164 -5.56 6.17 13.26
CA ARG A 164 -6.04 5.98 14.63
C ARG A 164 -4.96 6.33 15.65
N TRP A 165 -3.72 5.90 15.45
CA TRP A 165 -2.63 6.23 16.37
C TRP A 165 -2.34 7.73 16.42
N GLY A 166 -2.32 8.39 15.27
CA GLY A 166 -2.16 9.85 15.19
C GLY A 166 -3.33 10.60 15.83
N TYR A 167 -4.56 10.13 15.60
CA TYR A 167 -5.77 10.74 16.15
C TYR A 167 -5.84 10.62 17.68
N ASP A 168 -5.52 9.43 18.19
CA ASP A 168 -5.50 9.15 19.63
C ASP A 168 -4.26 9.73 20.33
N LYS A 169 -3.36 10.41 19.59
CA LYS A 169 -2.07 10.92 20.07
C LYS A 169 -1.30 9.87 20.88
N VAL A 170 -1.32 8.62 20.40
CA VAL A 170 -0.68 7.51 21.08
C VAL A 170 0.82 7.71 21.02
N ASP A 171 1.42 8.09 22.14
CA ASP A 171 2.86 8.00 22.28
C ASP A 171 3.23 6.52 22.52
N LEU A 172 3.88 5.90 21.54
CA LEU A 172 4.31 4.50 21.62
C LEU A 172 5.28 4.29 22.78
N LYS A 173 6.03 5.34 23.17
CA LYS A 173 6.92 5.30 24.33
C LYS A 173 6.15 5.14 25.63
N ASP A 174 5.08 5.92 25.80
CA ASP A 174 4.26 5.85 27.01
C ASP A 174 3.53 4.50 27.13
N LYS A 175 3.06 3.93 26.03
CA LYS A 175 2.44 2.59 26.06
C LYS A 175 3.41 1.44 26.32
N LEU A 176 4.69 1.59 25.98
CA LEU A 176 5.73 0.60 26.27
C LEU A 176 6.23 0.70 27.71
N VAL A 177 6.38 1.93 28.22
CA VAL A 177 6.89 2.21 29.58
C VAL A 177 5.82 2.03 30.65
N TYR A 178 4.57 2.41 30.39
CA TYR A 178 3.49 2.40 31.39
C TYR A 178 2.52 1.23 31.24
N LYS A 179 2.94 0.12 30.64
CA LYS A 179 2.07 -1.02 30.30
C LYS A 179 1.53 -1.82 31.51
N ASN A 180 1.47 -1.24 32.71
CA ASN A 180 0.88 -1.80 33.94
C ASN A 180 0.48 -0.71 34.96
N LYS A 181 -0.46 0.18 34.62
CA LYS A 181 -1.33 0.84 35.60
C LYS A 181 -2.74 0.99 35.04
#